data_AF-A0A8J6LAP6-F1
#
_entry.id   AF-A0A8J6LAP6-F1
#
_cell.length_a   1.000
_cell.length_b   1.000
_cell.length_c   1.000
_cell.angle_alpha   90.00
_cell.angle_beta   90.00
_cell.angle_gamma   90.00
#
_symmetry.space_group_name_H-M   'P 1'
#
loop_
_entity.id
_entity.type
_entity.pdbx_description
1 polymer ?
#
loop_
_entity_poly.entity_id
_entity_poly.type
_entity_poly.pdbx_seq_one_letter_code
_entity_poly.pdbx_strand_id
1 'polypeptide(L)'
;MLPSLRLSTLGFLLLCLAPGQTSKFQEHDFLQFLDLEKTSSPRRFQPVPHFLRKIFQAREAGGASQDLCYVKELGVRGNLLRLLPDQGFFLNTQEPSRDGSCLQKFLYFNLSAIKEKGKMTMTRLTLDFGPRSYYRLGPEVVVVLSAVEERGVWGRPHPKPGRMLALQSVPGPQGPLHFNLKDVVTDRNGNRLKSLGL
;
A
#
# COMPACT_ATOMS: atom_id res chain seq x y z
N MET A 1 -52.20 -29.54 -33.19
CA MET A 1 -52.25 -28.47 -34.20
C MET A 1 -52.10 -27.14 -33.50
N LEU A 2 -50.96 -26.46 -33.65
CA LEU A 2 -50.89 -25.00 -33.45
C LEU A 2 -51.46 -24.32 -34.71
N PRO A 3 -52.15 -23.19 -34.56
CA PRO A 3 -51.54 -21.88 -34.87
C PRO A 3 -52.10 -20.78 -33.92
N SER A 4 -51.68 -19.53 -33.85
CA SER A 4 -50.53 -18.73 -34.29
C SER A 4 -50.65 -17.37 -33.57
N LEU A 5 -49.52 -16.66 -33.48
CA LEU A 5 -49.35 -15.32 -32.91
C LEU A 5 -50.40 -14.29 -33.34
N ARG A 6 -50.82 -13.42 -32.40
CA ARG A 6 -51.08 -12.00 -32.68
C ARG A 6 -50.52 -11.11 -31.56
N LEU A 7 -49.67 -10.21 -32.02
CA LEU A 7 -48.93 -9.12 -31.38
C LEU A 7 -49.80 -8.07 -30.65
N SER A 8 -49.12 -7.38 -29.71
CA SER A 8 -49.19 -5.94 -29.41
C SER A 8 -50.21 -5.44 -28.38
N THR A 9 -49.73 -4.94 -27.23
CA THR A 9 -49.48 -3.49 -27.01
C THR A 9 -48.91 -3.23 -25.61
N LEU A 10 -47.99 -2.26 -25.54
CA LEU A 10 -47.62 -1.34 -24.45
C LEU A 10 -47.85 -1.82 -22.99
N GLY A 11 -46.83 -1.91 -22.13
CA GLY A 11 -45.82 -0.87 -21.89
C GLY A 11 -46.19 -0.11 -20.61
N PHE A 12 -45.46 -0.34 -19.52
CA PHE A 12 -45.12 0.62 -18.46
C PHE A 12 -44.23 -0.13 -17.44
N LEU A 13 -42.91 0.05 -17.53
CA LEU A 13 -42.14 0.84 -16.56
C LEU A 13 -42.17 0.28 -15.13
N LEU A 14 -41.11 -0.45 -14.78
CA LEU A 14 -40.47 -0.40 -13.46
C LEU A 14 -39.06 -0.99 -13.57
N LEU A 15 -38.22 -0.38 -14.40
CA LEU A 15 -36.79 -0.38 -14.10
C LEU A 15 -36.64 0.58 -12.93
N CYS A 16 -36.57 0.03 -11.71
CA CYS A 16 -36.01 0.75 -10.59
C CYS A 16 -34.57 1.12 -10.96
N LEU A 17 -34.37 2.32 -11.49
CA LEU A 17 -33.12 3.05 -11.36
C LEU A 17 -32.85 3.09 -9.86
N ALA A 18 -32.04 2.16 -9.37
CA ALA A 18 -31.51 2.27 -8.02
C ALA A 18 -30.78 3.62 -7.99
N PRO A 19 -31.25 4.60 -7.19
CA PRO A 19 -30.46 5.80 -7.00
C PRO A 19 -29.14 5.31 -6.42
N GLY A 20 -28.05 5.55 -7.15
CA GLY A 20 -26.71 5.21 -6.70
C GLY A 20 -26.59 5.71 -5.27
N GLN A 21 -26.27 4.79 -4.36
CA GLN A 21 -26.15 5.15 -2.96
C GLN A 21 -25.08 6.23 -2.88
N THR A 22 -25.50 7.46 -2.67
CA THR A 22 -24.63 8.51 -2.18
C THR A 22 -24.33 8.07 -0.76
N SER A 23 -23.29 7.25 -0.62
CA SER A 23 -22.72 6.98 0.69
C SER A 23 -22.51 8.34 1.32
N LYS A 24 -23.22 8.62 2.42
CA LYS A 24 -23.05 9.84 3.18
C LYS A 24 -21.68 9.74 3.80
N PHE A 25 -20.66 10.07 3.02
CA PHE A 25 -19.28 10.03 3.43
C PHE A 25 -19.14 11.14 4.47
N GLN A 26 -19.09 10.74 5.73
CA GLN A 26 -19.07 11.69 6.83
C GLN A 26 -17.69 12.35 6.83
N GLU A 27 -17.62 13.64 7.19
CA GLU A 27 -16.38 14.43 7.06
C GLU A 27 -15.16 13.75 7.70
N HIS A 28 -15.37 13.08 8.85
CA HIS A 28 -14.31 12.32 9.53
C HIS A 28 -13.74 11.16 8.68
N ASP A 29 -14.56 10.43 7.94
CA ASP A 29 -14.12 9.33 7.06
C ASP A 29 -13.27 9.88 5.91
N PHE A 30 -13.64 11.05 5.39
CA PHE A 30 -12.90 11.73 4.34
C PHE A 30 -11.55 12.25 4.81
N LEU A 31 -11.52 12.86 5.97
CA LEU A 31 -10.29 13.33 6.59
C LEU A 31 -9.37 12.15 6.93
N GLN A 32 -9.90 11.07 7.48
CA GLN A 32 -9.15 9.84 7.75
C GLN A 32 -8.58 9.21 6.48
N PHE A 33 -9.36 9.14 5.40
CA PHE A 33 -8.89 8.61 4.12
C PHE A 33 -7.72 9.43 3.53
N LEU A 34 -7.75 10.75 3.72
CA LEU A 34 -6.69 11.66 3.27
C LEU A 34 -5.51 11.75 4.25
N ASP A 35 -5.54 11.02 5.37
CA ASP A 35 -4.58 11.11 6.46
C ASP A 35 -4.44 12.55 7.01
N LEU A 36 -5.58 13.25 7.12
CA LEU A 36 -5.70 14.59 7.66
C LEU A 36 -6.42 14.53 9.01
N GLU A 37 -5.84 15.12 10.05
CA GLU A 37 -6.49 15.20 11.37
C GLU A 37 -7.58 16.28 11.43
N LYS A 38 -7.48 17.30 10.57
CA LYS A 38 -8.45 18.40 10.46
C LYS A 38 -8.48 18.98 9.05
N THR A 39 -9.60 19.61 8.72
CA THR A 39 -9.78 20.32 7.45
C THR A 39 -8.77 21.47 7.34
N SER A 40 -8.03 21.51 6.23
CA SER A 40 -7.11 22.60 5.93
C SER A 40 -7.91 23.84 5.55
N SER A 41 -7.81 24.90 6.36
CA SER A 41 -8.44 26.19 6.09
C SER A 41 -7.38 27.18 5.59
N PRO A 42 -7.18 27.31 4.27
CA PRO A 42 -6.23 28.27 3.74
C PRO A 42 -6.75 29.70 3.98
N ARG A 43 -5.87 30.60 4.43
CA ARG A 43 -6.22 32.02 4.65
C ARG A 43 -6.56 32.77 3.36
N ARG A 44 -6.15 32.24 2.19
CA ARG A 44 -6.43 32.79 0.85
C ARG A 44 -6.64 31.64 -0.13
N PHE A 45 -7.72 31.71 -0.90
CA PHE A 45 -7.98 30.76 -1.97
C PHE A 45 -7.24 31.21 -3.24
N GLN A 46 -6.38 30.36 -3.78
CA GLN A 46 -5.81 30.55 -5.11
C GLN A 46 -6.71 29.90 -6.16
N PRO A 47 -6.79 30.46 -7.38
CA PRO A 47 -7.54 29.83 -8.46
C PRO A 47 -6.95 28.46 -8.77
N VAL A 48 -7.82 27.45 -8.91
CA VAL A 48 -7.41 26.11 -9.32
C VAL A 48 -6.77 26.19 -10.71
N PRO A 49 -5.51 25.74 -10.87
CA PRO A 49 -4.86 25.69 -12.17
C PRO A 49 -5.73 25.01 -13.24
N HIS A 50 -5.77 25.58 -14.44
CA HIS A 50 -6.65 25.15 -15.53
C HIS A 50 -6.56 23.64 -15.83
N PHE A 51 -5.35 23.06 -15.77
CA PHE A 51 -5.16 21.63 -16.02
C PHE A 51 -5.83 20.74 -14.95
N LEU A 52 -5.81 21.13 -13.67
CA LEU A 52 -6.49 20.40 -12.59
C LEU A 52 -8.01 20.46 -12.78
N ARG A 53 -8.53 21.63 -13.18
CA ARG A 53 -9.96 21.79 -13.50
C ARG A 53 -10.38 20.87 -14.64
N LYS A 54 -9.55 20.75 -15.69
CA LYS A 54 -9.80 19.86 -16.83
C LYS A 54 -9.82 18.38 -16.42
N ILE A 55 -8.87 17.96 -15.58
CA ILE A 55 -8.82 16.58 -15.03
C ILE A 55 -10.10 16.26 -14.25
N PHE A 56 -10.54 17.19 -13.38
CA PHE A 56 -11.74 17.01 -12.57
C PHE A 56 -13.00 16.89 -13.44
N GLN A 57 -13.18 17.81 -14.39
CA GLN A 57 -14.33 17.80 -15.31
C GLN A 57 -14.39 16.55 -16.19
N ALA A 58 -13.24 16.07 -16.65
CA ALA A 58 -13.18 14.84 -17.46
C ALA A 58 -13.65 13.61 -16.67
N ARG A 59 -13.35 13.52 -15.38
CA ARG A 59 -13.79 12.43 -14.50
C ARG A 59 -15.28 12.51 -14.17
N GLU A 60 -15.78 13.71 -13.88
CA GLU A 60 -17.21 13.94 -13.62
C GLU A 60 -18.10 13.64 -14.83
N ALA A 61 -17.60 13.92 -16.06
CA ALA A 61 -18.32 13.64 -17.30
C ALA A 61 -18.42 12.13 -17.66
N GLY A 62 -18.09 11.23 -16.72
CA GLY A 62 -18.04 9.78 -16.98
C GLY A 62 -16.92 9.37 -17.93
N GLY A 63 -15.96 10.26 -18.18
CA GLY A 63 -14.75 9.99 -18.94
C GLY A 63 -13.81 9.12 -18.13
N ALA A 64 -14.17 7.85 -17.96
CA ALA A 64 -13.27 6.84 -17.43
C ALA A 64 -12.09 6.75 -18.38
N SER A 65 -10.94 7.32 -17.98
CA SER A 65 -9.67 6.99 -18.59
C SER A 65 -9.53 5.47 -18.56
N GLN A 66 -9.41 4.83 -19.73
CA GLN A 66 -9.21 3.37 -19.83
C GLN A 66 -8.02 2.89 -19.01
N ASP A 67 -7.04 3.77 -18.75
CA ASP A 67 -5.95 3.58 -17.80
C ASP A 67 -6.15 4.53 -16.61
N LEU A 68 -6.69 4.02 -15.50
CA LEU A 68 -6.92 4.75 -14.24
C LEU A 68 -5.62 5.36 -13.68
N CYS A 69 -4.48 4.82 -14.10
CA CYS A 69 -3.15 5.28 -13.73
C CYS A 69 -2.53 6.17 -14.81
N TYR A 70 -3.24 6.66 -15.81
CA TYR A 70 -2.70 7.60 -16.80
C TYR A 70 -3.36 8.98 -16.65
N VAL A 71 -2.53 10.02 -16.49
CA VAL A 71 -3.00 11.41 -16.45
C VAL A 71 -2.63 12.07 -17.77
N LYS A 72 -3.61 12.12 -18.69
CA LYS A 72 -3.43 12.60 -20.07
C LYS A 72 -2.82 14.01 -20.13
N GLU A 73 -3.25 14.89 -19.23
CA GLU A 73 -2.80 16.29 -19.16
C GLU A 73 -1.34 16.46 -18.74
N LEU A 74 -0.80 15.48 -18.01
CA LEU A 74 0.59 15.48 -17.57
C LEU A 74 1.48 14.60 -18.46
N GLY A 75 0.90 13.87 -19.41
CA GLY A 75 1.62 12.94 -20.29
C GLY A 75 2.30 11.79 -19.55
N VAL A 76 2.02 11.59 -18.26
CA VAL A 76 2.65 10.58 -17.42
C VAL A 76 1.66 9.48 -17.07
N ARG A 77 2.16 8.24 -17.11
CA ARG A 77 1.57 7.18 -16.30
C ARG A 77 1.84 7.56 -14.85
N GLY A 78 0.78 7.77 -14.09
CA GLY A 78 0.77 7.76 -12.64
C GLY A 78 1.58 6.59 -12.09
N ASN A 79 2.18 6.83 -10.93
CA ASN A 79 3.07 5.87 -10.29
C ASN A 79 2.31 4.55 -10.06
N LEU A 80 2.82 3.47 -10.62
CA LEU A 80 2.30 2.15 -10.35
C LEU A 80 2.70 1.75 -8.93
N LEU A 81 1.77 1.92 -7.99
CA LEU A 81 1.94 1.46 -6.63
C LEU A 81 1.64 -0.04 -6.58
N ARG A 82 2.61 -0.81 -6.08
CA ARG A 82 2.47 -2.24 -5.86
C ARG A 82 2.68 -2.52 -4.38
N LEU A 83 1.67 -3.10 -3.74
CA LEU A 83 1.78 -3.63 -2.39
C LEU A 83 2.17 -5.10 -2.47
N LEU A 84 3.26 -5.48 -1.81
CA LEU A 84 3.68 -6.87 -1.69
C LEU A 84 3.52 -7.30 -0.23
N PRO A 85 2.69 -8.32 0.06
CA PRO A 85 2.55 -8.84 1.41
C PRO A 85 3.80 -9.62 1.81
N ASP A 86 4.09 -9.59 3.10
CA ASP A 86 5.08 -10.46 3.72
C ASP A 86 4.62 -11.93 3.67
N GLN A 87 5.54 -12.83 3.31
CA GLN A 87 5.37 -14.28 3.24
C GLN A 87 6.34 -15.00 4.20
N GLY A 88 6.99 -14.25 5.09
CA GLY A 88 7.92 -14.76 6.09
C GLY A 88 7.23 -15.31 7.34
N PHE A 89 8.02 -15.51 8.40
CA PHE A 89 7.56 -16.16 9.63
C PHE A 89 8.34 -15.67 10.86
N PHE A 90 7.75 -15.83 12.03
CA PHE A 90 8.42 -15.56 13.30
C PHE A 90 9.43 -16.66 13.60
N LEU A 91 10.63 -16.26 14.03
CA LEU A 91 11.65 -17.18 14.47
C LEU A 91 11.38 -17.48 15.94
N ASN A 92 11.00 -18.71 16.25
CA ASN A 92 10.80 -19.16 17.62
C ASN A 92 12.18 -19.26 18.29
N THR A 93 12.58 -18.21 19.00
CA THR A 93 13.73 -18.25 19.91
C THR A 93 13.35 -19.15 21.09
N GLN A 94 13.71 -20.43 20.99
CA GLN A 94 13.43 -21.45 22.00
C GLN A 94 14.12 -21.18 23.35
N GLU A 95 15.08 -20.25 23.38
CA GLU A 95 15.70 -19.78 24.61
C GLU A 95 15.56 -18.26 24.68
N PRO A 96 14.90 -17.71 25.72
CA PRO A 96 15.02 -16.29 26.01
C PRO A 96 16.50 -16.03 26.33
N SER A 97 17.19 -15.35 25.43
CA SER A 97 18.52 -14.82 25.71
C SER A 97 18.47 -14.05 27.02
N ARG A 98 19.52 -14.18 27.84
CA ARG A 98 19.65 -13.54 29.17
C ARG A 98 19.46 -12.01 29.15
N ASP A 99 19.47 -11.39 27.96
CA ASP A 99 19.31 -9.95 27.72
C ASP A 99 17.92 -9.52 27.23
N GLY A 100 16.89 -10.35 27.42
CA GLY A 100 15.51 -9.98 27.14
C GLY A 100 15.01 -10.48 25.78
N SER A 101 13.71 -10.76 25.74
CA SER A 101 12.98 -11.38 24.64
C SER A 101 12.91 -10.47 23.40
N CYS A 102 13.92 -10.49 22.55
CA CYS A 102 13.83 -9.85 21.24
C CYS A 102 12.98 -10.74 20.31
N LEU A 103 11.76 -10.30 19.99
CA LEU A 103 10.93 -10.92 18.98
C LEU A 103 11.62 -10.80 17.62
N GLN A 104 11.99 -11.92 17.01
CA GLN A 104 12.61 -11.94 15.70
C GLN A 104 11.64 -12.47 14.66
N LYS A 105 11.50 -11.73 13.55
CA LYS A 105 10.68 -12.14 12.41
C LYS A 105 11.52 -12.08 11.16
N PHE A 106 11.51 -13.17 10.39
CA PHE A 106 12.01 -13.17 9.04
C PHE A 106 10.92 -12.64 8.11
N LEU A 107 11.24 -11.61 7.32
CA LEU A 107 10.34 -11.06 6.31
C LEU A 107 10.76 -11.56 4.93
N TYR A 108 9.79 -12.01 4.14
CA TYR A 108 10.05 -12.52 2.79
C TYR A 108 9.08 -11.92 1.78
N PHE A 109 9.62 -11.32 0.71
CA PHE A 109 8.84 -10.72 -0.36
C PHE A 109 9.20 -11.34 -1.70
N ASN A 110 8.19 -11.87 -2.40
CA ASN A 110 8.35 -12.41 -3.73
C ASN A 110 8.30 -11.28 -4.78
N LEU A 111 9.48 -10.82 -5.20
CA LEU A 111 9.62 -9.76 -6.22
C LEU A 111 9.37 -10.27 -7.65
N SER A 112 9.37 -11.59 -7.88
CA SER A 112 9.07 -12.16 -9.21
C SER A 112 7.62 -11.91 -9.67
N ALA A 113 6.72 -11.57 -8.74
CA ALA A 113 5.37 -11.11 -9.06
C ALA A 113 5.36 -9.80 -9.86
N ILE A 114 6.44 -9.02 -9.79
CA ILE A 114 6.62 -7.78 -10.56
C ILE A 114 7.00 -8.13 -12.01
N LYS A 115 5.99 -8.34 -12.85
CA LYS A 115 6.20 -8.74 -14.26
C LYS A 115 6.64 -7.60 -15.17
N GLU A 116 6.16 -6.37 -14.93
CA GLU A 116 6.40 -5.26 -15.86
C GLU A 116 7.77 -4.63 -15.64
N LYS A 117 8.43 -4.33 -16.76
CA LYS A 117 9.70 -3.60 -16.79
C LYS A 117 9.40 -2.12 -16.54
N GLY A 118 9.75 -1.64 -15.35
CA GLY A 118 9.67 -0.22 -14.99
C GLY A 118 10.88 0.19 -14.16
N LYS A 119 11.21 1.48 -14.16
CA LYS A 119 12.24 2.02 -13.27
C LYS A 119 11.64 2.16 -11.88
N MET A 120 12.15 1.40 -10.91
CA MET A 120 11.74 1.56 -9.52
C MET A 120 12.25 2.91 -8.99
N THR A 121 11.34 3.80 -8.65
CA THR A 121 11.65 5.15 -8.15
C THR A 121 11.67 5.21 -6.63
N MET A 122 10.86 4.36 -5.99
CA MET A 122 10.67 4.29 -4.54
C MET A 122 10.39 2.85 -4.11
N THR A 123 10.92 2.48 -2.95
CA THR A 123 10.63 1.20 -2.29
C THR A 123 10.57 1.47 -0.80
N ARG A 124 9.49 1.04 -0.16
CA ARG A 124 9.25 1.28 1.27
C ARG A 124 8.74 0.01 1.92
N LEU A 125 9.33 -0.36 3.04
CA LEU A 125 8.77 -1.34 3.97
C LEU A 125 7.93 -0.60 5.00
N THR A 126 6.75 -1.14 5.29
CA THR A 126 5.88 -0.67 6.36
C THR A 126 5.72 -1.78 7.38
N LEU A 127 6.03 -1.50 8.64
CA LEU A 127 5.79 -2.39 9.78
C LEU A 127 4.70 -1.77 10.65
N ASP A 128 3.56 -2.43 10.76
CA ASP A 128 2.44 -1.95 11.57
C ASP A 128 2.50 -2.53 12.99
N PHE A 129 2.67 -1.65 13.98
CA PHE A 129 2.70 -2.00 15.41
C PHE A 129 1.35 -1.78 16.11
N GLY A 130 0.26 -1.69 15.35
CA GLY A 130 -1.10 -1.49 15.87
C GLY A 130 -1.48 0.00 15.93
N PRO A 131 -2.63 0.33 16.55
CA PRO A 131 -3.16 1.69 16.52
C PRO A 131 -2.23 2.69 17.23
N ARG A 132 -2.17 3.93 16.71
CA ARG A 132 -1.52 5.06 17.39
C ARG A 132 -2.22 5.31 18.72
N SER A 133 -1.47 5.29 19.82
CA SER A 133 -1.98 5.63 21.15
C SER A 133 -1.25 6.86 21.68
N TYR A 134 -1.97 7.97 21.86
CA TYR A 134 -1.41 9.19 22.44
C TYR A 134 -1.40 9.18 23.99
N TYR A 135 -2.18 8.29 24.61
CA TYR A 135 -2.44 8.32 26.06
C TYR A 135 -1.87 7.11 26.82
N ARG A 136 -1.37 6.09 26.11
CA ARG A 136 -0.73 4.91 26.68
C ARG A 136 0.45 4.50 25.82
N LEU A 137 1.53 5.30 25.92
CA LEU A 137 2.80 4.91 25.34
C LEU A 137 3.33 3.73 26.16
N GLY A 138 3.45 2.57 25.52
CA GLY A 138 4.13 1.42 26.09
C GLY A 138 5.63 1.66 26.21
N PRO A 139 6.41 0.69 26.70
CA PRO A 139 7.86 0.78 26.68
C PRO A 139 8.36 1.05 25.26
N GLU A 140 9.51 1.73 25.17
CA GLU A 140 10.16 2.00 23.90
C GLU A 140 10.46 0.68 23.17
N VAL A 141 10.12 0.63 21.89
CA VAL A 141 10.37 -0.51 21.01
C VAL A 141 11.55 -0.17 20.14
N VAL A 142 12.61 -0.97 20.28
CA VAL A 142 13.80 -0.90 19.43
C VAL A 142 13.62 -1.89 18.28
N VAL A 143 13.58 -1.38 17.05
CA VAL A 143 13.45 -2.16 15.82
C VAL A 143 14.78 -2.16 15.09
N VAL A 144 15.35 -3.34 14.94
CA VAL A 144 16.53 -3.59 14.11
C VAL A 144 16.05 -4.23 12.81
N LEU A 145 16.40 -3.61 11.67
CA LEU A 145 16.14 -4.16 10.34
C LEU A 145 17.46 -4.55 9.69
N SER A 146 17.55 -5.78 9.21
CA SER A 146 18.74 -6.32 8.55
C SER A 146 18.37 -6.91 7.20
N ALA A 147 19.35 -7.03 6.29
CA ALA A 147 19.20 -7.84 5.09
C ALA A 147 19.63 -9.28 5.41
N VAL A 148 18.87 -10.27 4.94
CA VAL A 148 19.25 -11.68 5.11
C VAL A 148 20.43 -12.05 4.21
N GLU A 149 21.41 -12.76 4.77
CA GLU A 149 22.56 -13.25 4.02
C GLU A 149 22.16 -14.48 3.18
N GLU A 150 21.76 -14.25 1.93
CA GLU A 150 21.27 -15.30 1.00
C GLU A 150 22.37 -16.29 0.52
N ARG A 151 23.58 -16.26 1.11
CA ARG A 151 24.69 -17.20 0.81
C ARG A 151 24.81 -18.36 1.79
N GLY A 152 23.85 -18.52 2.70
CA GLY A 152 23.74 -19.71 3.54
C GLY A 152 23.05 -20.86 2.80
N VAL A 153 23.86 -21.74 2.20
CA VAL A 153 23.59 -23.14 1.78
C VAL A 153 22.16 -23.65 2.01
N TRP A 154 21.54 -24.16 0.94
CA TRP A 154 20.29 -24.94 0.94
C TRP A 154 20.31 -25.98 2.08
N GLY A 155 19.39 -25.88 3.04
CA GLY A 155 19.30 -26.83 4.17
C GLY A 155 19.44 -26.27 5.58
N ARG A 156 19.56 -24.94 5.79
CA ARG A 156 19.44 -24.36 7.15
C ARG A 156 17.99 -23.94 7.45
N PRO A 157 17.40 -24.39 8.58
CA PRO A 157 16.02 -24.07 8.94
C PRO A 157 15.80 -22.61 9.41
N HIS A 158 16.85 -21.84 9.67
CA HIS A 158 16.74 -20.48 10.20
C HIS A 158 17.60 -19.48 9.40
N PRO A 159 16.98 -18.42 8.82
CA PRO A 159 17.71 -17.36 8.15
C PRO A 159 18.55 -16.56 9.14
N LYS A 160 19.78 -16.22 8.77
CA LYS A 160 20.68 -15.42 9.60
C LYS A 160 20.61 -13.95 9.21
N PRO A 161 20.49 -13.02 10.18
CA PRO A 161 20.66 -11.59 9.92
C PRO A 161 22.04 -11.32 9.33
N GLY A 162 22.09 -10.62 8.20
CA GLY A 162 23.31 -10.14 7.58
C GLY A 162 23.56 -8.67 7.92
N ARG A 163 23.78 -7.85 6.88
CA ARG A 163 24.04 -6.41 7.01
C ARG A 163 22.84 -5.69 7.65
N MET A 164 23.07 -4.98 8.75
CA MET A 164 22.07 -4.09 9.34
C MET A 164 21.76 -2.93 8.38
N LEU A 165 20.48 -2.69 8.14
CA LEU A 165 19.96 -1.65 7.26
C LEU A 165 19.47 -0.44 8.04
N ALA A 166 18.84 -0.66 9.20
CA ALA A 166 18.31 0.40 10.03
C ALA A 166 18.20 -0.03 11.49
N LEU A 167 18.28 0.96 12.38
CA LEU A 167 17.96 0.88 13.79
C LEU A 167 17.00 2.04 14.10
N GLN A 168 15.79 1.75 14.56
CA GLN A 168 14.83 2.77 14.98
C GLN A 168 14.35 2.48 16.38
N SER A 169 14.24 3.52 17.18
CA SER A 169 13.70 3.47 18.52
C SER A 169 12.44 4.32 18.54
N VAL A 170 11.30 3.72 18.88
CA VAL A 170 10.01 4.41 18.88
C VAL A 170 9.27 4.14 20.18
N PRO A 171 8.51 5.09 20.72
CA PRO A 171 7.68 4.81 21.88
C PRO A 171 6.68 3.68 21.58
N GLY A 172 6.23 2.93 22.57
CA GLY A 172 5.23 1.87 22.34
C GLY A 172 3.88 2.42 21.82
N PRO A 173 3.04 1.52 21.30
CA PRO A 173 2.61 1.44 19.88
C PRO A 173 2.31 2.80 19.19
N GLN A 174 2.94 3.00 18.01
CA GLN A 174 2.99 4.26 17.25
C GLN A 174 2.37 4.18 15.85
N GLY A 175 1.64 3.12 15.52
CA GLY A 175 1.17 2.92 14.14
C GLY A 175 2.27 2.38 13.21
N PRO A 176 2.17 2.68 11.91
CA PRO A 176 3.10 2.16 10.91
C PRO A 176 4.47 2.83 10.99
N LEU A 177 5.52 2.02 11.07
CA LEU A 177 6.91 2.44 10.85
C LEU A 177 7.30 2.25 9.39
N HIS A 178 8.03 3.20 8.85
CA HIS A 178 8.43 3.20 7.45
C HIS A 178 9.95 3.14 7.29
N PHE A 179 10.41 2.24 6.43
CA PHE A 179 11.82 2.09 6.07
C PHE A 179 11.98 2.24 4.56
N ASN A 180 12.92 3.10 4.13
CA ASN A 180 13.25 3.24 2.71
C ASN A 180 14.20 2.11 2.29
N LEU A 181 13.79 1.33 1.29
CA LEU A 181 14.54 0.17 0.79
C LEU A 181 15.08 0.37 -0.64
N LYS A 182 15.00 1.59 -1.18
CA LYS A 182 15.40 1.87 -2.57
C LYS A 182 16.82 1.39 -2.86
N ASP A 183 17.78 1.68 -1.97
CA ASP A 183 19.19 1.33 -2.17
C ASP A 183 19.44 -0.16 -1.97
N VAL A 184 18.67 -0.83 -1.11
CA VAL A 184 18.78 -2.28 -0.86
C VAL A 184 18.38 -3.09 -2.09
N VAL A 185 17.33 -2.66 -2.79
CA VAL A 185 16.83 -3.37 -3.97
C VAL A 185 17.61 -2.97 -5.24
N THR A 186 18.29 -1.83 -5.26
CA THR A 186 19.09 -1.36 -6.41
C THR A 186 20.56 -1.77 -6.37
N ASP A 187 21.19 -1.87 -5.19
CA ASP A 187 22.62 -2.22 -4.99
C ASP A 187 22.97 -3.65 -5.45
N ARG A 188 21.99 -4.56 -5.51
CA ARG A 188 22.19 -5.94 -5.97
C ARG A 188 22.18 -6.11 -7.50
N ASN A 189 22.77 -5.13 -8.18
CA ASN A 189 22.58 -4.80 -9.58
C ASN A 189 23.27 -5.80 -10.52
N GLY A 190 22.46 -6.59 -11.21
CA GLY A 190 22.87 -7.43 -12.34
C GLY A 190 21.82 -8.48 -12.69
N ASN A 191 21.18 -9.06 -11.68
CA ASN A 191 20.10 -10.03 -11.84
C ASN A 191 18.78 -9.45 -11.32
N ARG A 192 17.68 -9.73 -12.02
CA ARG A 192 16.33 -9.50 -11.49
C ARG A 192 16.22 -10.24 -10.15
N LEU A 193 16.23 -9.51 -9.03
CA LEU A 193 15.93 -10.08 -7.72
C LEU A 193 14.56 -10.76 -7.82
N LYS A 194 14.54 -12.07 -7.58
CA LYS A 194 13.30 -12.86 -7.54
C LYS A 194 12.62 -12.73 -6.16
N SER A 195 13.41 -12.46 -5.14
CA SER A 195 13.03 -12.43 -3.73
C SER A 195 13.78 -11.31 -2.99
N LEU A 196 13.20 -10.84 -1.89
CA LEU A 196 13.84 -10.01 -0.88
C LEU A 196 13.61 -10.62 0.50
N GLY A 197 14.68 -10.87 1.23
CA GLY A 197 14.64 -11.34 2.61
C GLY A 197 15.22 -10.29 3.56
N LEU A 198 14.49 -9.99 4.64
CA LEU A 198 14.90 -9.07 5.72
C LEU A 198 14.80 -9.78 7.08
#